data_AF-A0A7S7RPC0-F1
#
_entry.id   AF-A0A7S7RPC0-F1
#
_cell.length_a   1.000
_cell.length_b   1.000
_cell.length_c   1.000
_cell.angle_alpha   90.00
_cell.angle_beta   90.00
_cell.angle_gamma   90.00
#
_symmetry.space_group_name_H-M   'P 1'
#
loop_
_entity.id
_entity.type
_entity.pdbx_description
1 polymer ?
#
loop_
_entity_poly.entity_id
_entity_poly.type
_entity_poly.pdbx_seq_one_letter_code
_entity_poly.pdbx_strand_id
1 'polypeptide(L)'
;MSYAEKLEELITKSVIPDLDERLDEIFAEIADSKEANEDAKEEIEELREFKADLQDVLEDIVHGDIDEDECKELIDDILEAQKGSEEEDFGFTEED
;
A
#
# COMPACT_ATOMS: atom_id res chain seq x y z
N MET A 1 0.18 -7.59 -19.09
CA MET A 1 -0.62 -6.85 -18.09
C MET A 1 -0.44 -5.38 -18.36
N SER A 2 -1.52 -4.62 -18.37
CA SER A 2 -1.47 -3.16 -18.39
C SER A 2 -0.83 -2.63 -17.10
N TYR A 3 -0.42 -1.37 -17.07
CA TYR A 3 0.07 -0.76 -15.84
C TYR A 3 -1.03 -0.68 -14.79
N ALA A 4 -2.27 -0.41 -15.20
CA ALA A 4 -3.44 -0.48 -14.32
C ALA A 4 -3.58 -1.85 -13.61
N GLU A 5 -3.47 -2.96 -14.35
CA GLU A 5 -3.51 -4.31 -13.76
C GLU A 5 -2.33 -4.58 -12.82
N LYS A 6 -1.14 -4.07 -13.15
CA LYS A 6 0.05 -4.21 -12.29
C LYS A 6 -0.09 -3.39 -11.00
N LEU A 7 -0.61 -2.17 -11.09
CA LEU A 7 -0.85 -1.30 -9.94
C LEU A 7 -1.90 -1.91 -9.02
N GLU A 8 -3.00 -2.42 -9.59
CA GLU A 8 -4.02 -3.15 -8.84
C GLU A 8 -3.40 -4.34 -8.08
N GLU A 9 -2.58 -5.14 -8.77
CA GLU A 9 -1.92 -6.30 -8.17
C GLU A 9 -0.94 -5.90 -7.07
N LEU A 10 -0.14 -4.85 -7.28
CA LEU A 10 0.82 -4.34 -6.31
C LEU A 10 0.11 -3.85 -5.04
N ILE A 11 -0.91 -3.00 -5.19
CA ILE A 11 -1.67 -2.46 -4.05
C ILE A 11 -2.36 -3.59 -3.29
N THR A 12 -3.05 -4.50 -3.98
CA THR A 12 -3.86 -5.53 -3.31
C THR A 12 -3.07 -6.71 -2.74
N LYS A 13 -1.93 -7.07 -3.35
CA LYS A 13 -1.12 -8.23 -2.93
C LYS A 13 0.12 -7.88 -2.13
N SER A 14 0.58 -6.62 -2.19
CA SER A 14 1.79 -6.16 -1.49
C SER A 14 1.43 -5.12 -0.43
N VAL A 15 0.97 -3.94 -0.86
CA VAL A 15 0.89 -2.77 0.02
C VAL A 15 -0.21 -2.90 1.07
N ILE A 16 -1.44 -3.25 0.67
CA ILE A 16 -2.55 -3.41 1.63
C ILE A 16 -2.26 -4.50 2.67
N PRO A 17 -1.76 -5.69 2.29
CA PRO A 17 -1.34 -6.70 3.26
C PRO A 17 -0.28 -6.22 4.24
N ASP A 18 0.71 -5.46 3.76
CA ASP A 18 1.77 -4.89 4.60
C ASP A 18 1.19 -3.89 5.62
N LEU A 19 0.30 -3.00 5.18
CA LEU A 19 -0.43 -2.08 6.07
C LEU A 19 -1.29 -2.81 7.10
N ASP A 20 -1.97 -3.88 6.71
CA ASP A 20 -2.76 -4.69 7.63
C ASP A 20 -1.87 -5.40 8.66
N GLU A 21 -0.68 -5.90 8.27
CA GLU A 21 0.28 -6.49 9.20
C GLU A 21 0.81 -5.46 10.20
N ARG A 22 1.15 -4.25 9.74
CA ARG A 22 1.56 -3.14 10.61
C ARG A 22 0.44 -2.75 11.58
N LEU A 23 -0.80 -2.65 11.11
CA LEU A 23 -1.96 -2.40 11.96
C LEU A 23 -2.16 -3.48 13.02
N ASP A 24 -2.05 -4.76 12.65
CA ASP A 24 -2.15 -5.88 13.59
C ASP A 24 -1.03 -5.85 14.64
N GLU A 25 0.20 -5.48 14.27
CA GLU A 25 1.31 -5.27 15.21
C GLU A 25 0.98 -4.18 16.24
N ILE A 26 0.48 -3.03 15.79
CA ILE A 26 0.07 -1.94 16.68
C ILE A 26 -1.06 -2.37 17.60
N PHE A 27 -2.07 -3.08 17.08
CA PHE A 27 -3.15 -3.60 17.90
C PHE A 27 -2.67 -4.63 18.93
N ALA A 28 -1.69 -5.46 18.57
CA ALA A 28 -1.06 -6.39 19.50
C ALA A 28 -0.28 -5.65 20.60
N GLU A 29 0.45 -4.59 20.27
CA GLU A 29 1.15 -3.75 21.25
C GLU A 29 0.17 -3.08 22.22
N ILE A 30 -0.92 -2.50 21.70
CA ILE A 30 -1.99 -1.91 22.52
C ILE A 30 -2.60 -2.97 23.43
N ALA A 31 -2.83 -4.19 22.92
CA ALA A 31 -3.39 -5.28 23.71
C ALA A 31 -2.45 -5.74 24.84
N ASP A 32 -1.14 -5.78 24.58
CA ASP A 32 -0.12 -6.12 25.58
C ASP A 32 0.02 -5.03 26.65
N SER A 33 0.13 -3.77 26.21
CA SER A 33 0.21 -2.60 27.10
C SER A 33 -1.09 -2.30 27.84
N LYS A 34 -2.24 -2.81 27.36
CA LYS A 34 -3.61 -2.53 27.85
C LYS A 34 -4.01 -1.06 27.82
N GLU A 35 -3.22 -0.22 27.16
CA GLU A 35 -3.44 1.19 26.97
C GLU A 35 -3.11 1.53 25.53
N ALA A 36 -4.00 2.27 24.88
CA ALA A 36 -3.75 2.85 23.57
C ALA A 36 -3.23 4.28 23.79
N ASN A 37 -1.91 4.43 23.73
CA ASN A 37 -1.25 5.73 23.79
C ASN A 37 -1.67 6.59 22.58
N GLU A 38 -1.54 7.92 22.71
CA GLU A 38 -1.88 8.85 21.63
C GLU A 38 -1.09 8.55 20.35
N ASP A 39 0.19 8.21 20.49
CA ASP A 39 1.11 7.82 19.42
C ASP A 39 0.56 6.65 18.58
N ALA A 40 0.18 5.55 19.22
CA ALA A 40 -0.39 4.38 18.54
C ALA A 40 -1.74 4.67 17.89
N LYS A 41 -2.53 5.60 18.43
CA LYS A 41 -3.80 6.01 17.82
C LYS A 41 -3.60 6.87 16.59
N GLU A 42 -2.62 7.78 16.64
CA GLU A 42 -2.20 8.62 15.52
C GLU A 42 -1.69 7.73 14.39
N GLU A 43 -0.80 6.78 14.68
CA GLU A 43 -0.28 5.85 13.67
C GLU A 43 -1.39 4.97 13.05
N ILE A 44 -2.35 4.48 13.84
CA ILE A 44 -3.52 3.76 13.30
C ILE A 44 -4.36 4.65 12.37
N GLU A 45 -4.54 5.93 12.70
CA GLU A 45 -5.30 6.87 11.89
C GLU A 45 -4.59 7.14 10.56
N GLU A 46 -3.27 7.38 10.59
CA GLU A 46 -2.44 7.57 9.39
C GLU A 46 -2.49 6.33 8.48
N LEU A 47 -2.30 5.12 9.03
CA LEU A 47 -2.33 3.88 8.24
C LEU A 47 -3.70 3.62 7.61
N ARG A 48 -4.79 4.01 8.30
CA ARG A 48 -6.16 3.88 7.76
C ARG A 48 -6.46 4.90 6.68
N GLU A 49 -5.96 6.12 6.83
CA GLU A 49 -6.08 7.16 5.80
C GLU A 49 -5.34 6.72 4.54
N PHE A 50 -4.07 6.30 4.68
CA PHE A 50 -3.28 5.81 3.55
C PHE A 50 -3.92 4.60 2.85
N LYS A 51 -4.48 3.65 3.63
CA LYS A 51 -5.24 2.53 3.06
C LYS A 51 -6.47 3.00 2.29
N ALA A 52 -7.17 4.03 2.76
CA ALA A 52 -8.33 4.57 2.07
C ALA A 52 -7.94 5.24 0.74
N ASP A 53 -6.83 5.99 0.71
CA ASP A 53 -6.29 6.57 -0.53
C ASP A 53 -5.97 5.48 -1.57
N LEU A 54 -5.33 4.38 -1.15
CA LEU A 54 -5.05 3.24 -2.02
C LEU A 54 -6.33 2.55 -2.54
N GLN A 55 -7.40 2.54 -1.74
CA GLN A 55 -8.69 2.00 -2.18
C GLN A 55 -9.39 2.90 -3.19
N ASP A 56 -9.23 4.22 -3.08
CA ASP A 56 -9.74 5.19 -4.07
C ASP A 56 -9.02 4.99 -5.42
N VAL A 57 -7.69 4.86 -5.39
CA VAL A 57 -6.88 4.53 -6.59
C VAL A 57 -7.34 3.22 -7.24
N LEU A 58 -7.65 2.19 -6.45
CA LEU A 58 -8.19 0.94 -6.98
C LEU A 58 -9.56 1.13 -7.64
N GLU A 59 -10.42 1.99 -7.08
CA GLU A 59 -11.72 2.32 -7.68
C GLU A 59 -11.53 3.03 -9.03
N ASP A 60 -10.60 3.99 -9.10
CA ASP A 60 -10.26 4.70 -10.33
C ASP A 60 -9.72 3.74 -11.42
N ILE A 61 -8.88 2.76 -11.04
CA ILE A 61 -8.41 1.69 -11.94
C ILE A 61 -9.58 0.88 -12.49
N VAL A 62 -10.53 0.47 -11.64
CA VAL A 62 -11.67 -0.34 -12.04
C VAL A 62 -12.63 0.43 -12.96
N HIS A 63 -12.80 1.74 -12.71
CA HIS A 63 -13.63 2.60 -13.55
C HIS A 63 -12.92 3.03 -14.86
N GLY A 64 -11.60 2.90 -14.91
CA GLY A 64 -10.78 3.37 -16.02
C GLY A 64 -10.68 4.90 -16.05
N ASP A 65 -10.78 5.54 -14.88
CA ASP A 65 -10.61 6.98 -14.68
C ASP A 65 -9.14 7.38 -14.51
N ILE A 66 -8.22 6.40 -14.49
CA ILE A 66 -6.78 6.59 -14.44
C ILE A 66 -6.10 6.12 -15.73
N ASP A 67 -5.14 6.92 -16.22
CA ASP A 67 -4.35 6.63 -17.42
C ASP A 67 -3.13 5.75 -17.11
N GLU A 68 -2.61 5.05 -18.14
CA GLU A 68 -1.45 4.15 -18.01
C GLU A 68 -0.17 4.86 -17.55
N ASP A 69 0.04 6.12 -17.96
CA ASP A 69 1.19 6.92 -17.52
C ASP A 69 1.10 7.24 -16.02
N GLU A 70 -0.08 7.60 -15.53
CA GLU A 70 -0.33 7.88 -14.10
C GLU A 70 -0.20 6.60 -13.26
N CYS A 71 -0.72 5.47 -13.77
CA CYS A 71 -0.51 4.16 -13.13
C CYS A 71 0.98 3.83 -13.01
N LYS A 72 1.78 4.14 -14.03
CA LYS A 72 3.21 3.87 -14.01
C LYS A 72 3.95 4.74 -12.99
N GLU A 73 3.61 6.02 -12.89
CA GLU A 73 4.19 6.91 -11.86
C GLU A 73 3.87 6.41 -10.46
N LEU A 74 2.60 6.06 -10.19
CA LEU A 74 2.19 5.50 -8.90
C LEU A 74 2.90 4.19 -8.55
N ILE A 75 3.09 3.30 -9.52
CA ILE A 75 3.87 2.06 -9.32
C ILE A 75 5.29 2.40 -8.89
N ASP A 76 5.95 3.35 -9.56
CA ASP A 76 7.33 3.72 -9.27
C ASP A 76 7.45 4.35 -7.87
N ASP A 77 6.53 5.26 -7.52
CA ASP A 77 6.45 5.88 -6.19
C ASP A 77 6.26 4.84 -5.07
N ILE A 78 5.33 3.89 -5.26
CA ILE A 78 5.07 2.81 -4.29
C ILE A 78 6.31 1.92 -4.16
N LEU A 79 6.94 1.54 -5.27
CA LEU A 79 8.13 0.71 -5.27
C LEU A 79 9.33 1.43 -4.65
N GLU A 80 9.47 2.74 -4.84
CA GLU A 80 10.51 3.54 -4.19
C GLU A 80 10.28 3.60 -2.67
N ALA A 81 9.04 3.82 -2.24
CA ALA A 81 8.64 3.80 -0.84
C ALA A 81 8.93 2.43 -0.19
N GLN A 82 8.65 1.32 -0.90
CA GLN A 82 8.96 -0.04 -0.42
C GLN A 82 10.47 -0.37 -0.46
N LYS A 83 11.22 0.08 -1.48
CA LYS A 83 12.67 -0.14 -1.58
C LYS A 83 13.47 0.57 -0.49
N GLY A 84 12.90 1.59 0.14
CA GLY A 84 13.44 2.14 1.38
C GLY A 84 13.54 1.13 2.53
N SER A 85 12.80 0.01 2.45
CA SER A 85 12.63 -0.97 3.54
C SER A 85 13.30 -2.33 3.34
N GLU A 86 13.54 -2.85 2.13
CA GLU A 86 14.57 -3.88 1.82
C GLU A 86 14.47 -4.30 0.34
N GLU A 87 15.55 -4.89 -0.20
CA GLU A 87 15.80 -5.30 -1.60
C GLU A 87 14.83 -6.36 -2.18
N GLU A 88 13.52 -6.20 -2.03
CA GLU A 88 12.54 -7.07 -2.67
C GLU A 88 12.26 -6.59 -4.10
N ASP A 89 13.07 -7.13 -5.02
CA ASP A 89 12.80 -7.15 -6.45
C ASP A 89 11.42 -7.82 -6.68
N PHE A 90 10.37 -7.00 -6.70
CA PHE A 90 9.08 -7.40 -7.26
C PHE A 90 9.38 -7.76 -8.72
N GLY A 91 9.52 -9.07 -9.00
CA GLY A 91 10.06 -9.65 -10.22
C GLY A 91 9.25 -9.38 -11.48
N PHE A 92 8.99 -8.11 -11.79
CA PHE A 92 8.50 -7.62 -13.06
C PHE A 92 9.71 -7.48 -13.99
N THR A 93 10.12 -8.60 -14.58
CA THR A 93 10.87 -8.51 -15.83
C THR A 93 9.94 -7.88 -16.86
N GLU A 94 10.29 -6.70 -17.36
CA GLU A 94 9.68 -6.16 -18.59
C GLU A 94 9.92 -7.19 -19.70
N GLU A 95 8.89 -7.96 -20.04
CA GLU A 95 8.87 -8.71 -21.30
C GLU A 95 8.55 -7.71 -22.43
N ASP A 96 9.56 -7.53 -23.29
CA ASP A 96 9.66 -6.70 -24.51
C ASP A 96 8.51 -6.93 -25.52
#